data_AF-A0A7Y3AP06-F1
#
_entry.id   AF-A0A7Y3AP06-F1
#
_cell.length_a   1.000
_cell.length_b   1.000
_cell.length_c   1.000
_cell.angle_alpha   90.00
_cell.angle_beta   90.00
_cell.angle_gamma   90.00
#
_symmetry.space_group_name_H-M   'P 1'
#
loop_
_entity.id
_entity.type
_entity.pdbx_description
1 polymer ?
#
loop_
_entity_poly.entity_id
_entity_poly.type
_entity_poly.pdbx_seq_one_letter_code
_entity_poly.pdbx_strand_id
1 'polypeptide(L)'
;MTTALVTIAATAVYAKAAPPVAPVPAKPHPPEGFVLTGIDVLERDRFKPLAGRKIGLITNQTGINRQGISAIQLLHDAAEVRLVAIFSPEHGLFGKLDVPLIGNSEDPLTGIRVFSLYGSARIPTPDMLAGIDTLVFDIQDIGTRFYTYISTMGYAMQAAADNRIPFVVLDRPNPINGVTVSGPMLDEGRQSFVGFHRLPVRHGMTTGELA
;
A
#
# COMPACT_ATOMS: atom_id res chain seq x y z
N MET A 1 -57.36 51.14 33.91
CA MET A 1 -56.70 50.21 32.98
C MET A 1 -55.31 49.92 33.50
N THR A 2 -55.12 48.82 34.22
CA THR A 2 -53.80 48.20 34.39
C THR A 2 -53.97 46.80 34.97
N THR A 3 -53.38 45.88 34.22
CA THR A 3 -53.33 44.42 34.31
C THR A 3 -52.75 43.95 35.65
N ALA A 4 -53.33 42.90 36.25
CA ALA A 4 -52.67 42.08 37.24
C ALA A 4 -52.65 40.63 36.74
N LEU A 5 -51.43 40.14 36.46
CA LEU A 5 -51.09 38.78 36.08
C LEU A 5 -51.38 37.82 37.26
N VAL A 6 -51.97 36.66 36.96
CA VAL A 6 -52.04 35.51 37.87
C VAL A 6 -51.14 34.41 37.29
N THR A 7 -50.17 33.95 38.08
CA THR A 7 -49.29 32.82 37.76
C THR A 7 -49.73 31.60 38.56
N ILE A 8 -49.99 30.47 37.89
CA ILE A 8 -50.24 29.16 38.52
C ILE A 8 -49.09 28.23 38.10
N ALA A 9 -48.36 27.71 39.09
CA ALA A 9 -47.28 26.74 38.91
C ALA A 9 -47.83 25.31 38.74
N ALA A 10 -47.20 24.51 37.89
CA ALA A 10 -47.48 23.08 37.74
C ALA A 10 -46.36 22.25 38.42
N THR A 11 -46.75 21.38 39.34
CA THR A 11 -45.90 20.38 39.99
C THR A 11 -45.75 19.13 39.13
N ALA A 12 -44.51 18.66 38.95
CA ALA A 12 -44.20 17.42 38.24
C ALA A 12 -44.35 16.18 39.14
N VAL A 13 -44.98 15.13 38.62
CA VAL A 13 -45.08 13.80 39.23
C VAL A 13 -43.85 12.98 38.80
N TYR A 14 -43.07 12.49 39.77
CA TYR A 14 -41.92 11.61 39.52
C TYR A 14 -42.38 10.13 39.40
N ALA A 15 -42.07 9.48 38.29
CA ALA A 15 -42.15 8.02 38.15
C ALA A 15 -40.83 7.37 38.57
N LYS A 16 -40.91 6.23 39.27
CA LYS A 16 -39.79 5.48 39.84
C LYS A 16 -38.99 4.77 38.73
N ALA A 17 -37.68 5.02 38.67
CA ALA A 17 -36.79 4.42 37.67
C ALA A 17 -36.53 2.91 37.91
N ALA A 18 -36.41 2.15 36.82
CA ALA A 18 -36.04 0.74 36.83
C ALA A 18 -34.54 0.55 37.18
N PRO A 19 -34.14 -0.59 37.77
CA PRO A 19 -32.76 -0.83 38.17
C PRO A 19 -31.82 -1.00 36.97
N PRO A 20 -30.53 -0.66 37.12
CA PRO A 20 -29.56 -0.72 36.04
C PRO A 20 -29.26 -2.18 35.66
N VAL A 21 -29.28 -2.47 34.36
CA VAL A 21 -28.83 -3.74 33.80
C VAL A 21 -27.30 -3.78 33.87
N ALA A 22 -26.74 -4.86 34.41
CA ALA A 22 -25.29 -5.03 34.52
C ALA A 22 -24.63 -5.07 33.13
N PRO A 23 -23.47 -4.42 32.93
CA PRO A 23 -22.78 -4.42 31.66
C PRO A 23 -22.28 -5.83 31.31
N VAL A 24 -22.57 -6.29 30.10
CA VAL A 24 -21.98 -7.50 29.53
C VAL A 24 -20.48 -7.25 29.34
N PRO A 25 -19.58 -8.13 29.81
CA PRO A 25 -18.14 -7.91 29.67
C PRO A 25 -17.76 -7.91 28.18
N ALA A 26 -17.14 -6.81 27.74
CA ALA A 26 -16.64 -6.67 26.39
C ALA A 26 -15.54 -7.72 26.13
N LYS A 27 -15.55 -8.33 24.93
CA LYS A 27 -14.45 -9.18 24.48
C LYS A 27 -13.17 -8.32 24.42
N PRO A 28 -12.01 -8.82 24.86
CA PRO A 28 -10.78 -8.05 24.84
C PRO A 28 -10.44 -7.65 23.39
N HIS A 29 -10.34 -6.35 23.14
CA HIS A 29 -9.83 -5.81 21.88
C HIS A 29 -8.30 -6.01 21.84
N PRO A 30 -7.71 -6.41 20.69
CA PRO A 30 -6.26 -6.32 20.52
C PRO A 30 -5.82 -4.87 20.72
N PRO A 31 -4.59 -4.63 21.21
CA PRO A 31 -4.11 -3.27 21.48
C PRO A 31 -4.30 -2.39 20.24
N GLU A 32 -4.91 -1.22 20.42
CA GLU A 32 -5.13 -0.26 19.35
C GLU A 32 -3.80 0.08 18.66
N GLY A 33 -3.75 -0.04 17.32
CA GLY A 33 -2.63 0.47 16.52
C GLY A 33 -1.82 -0.53 15.68
N PHE A 34 -2.15 -1.82 15.66
CA PHE A 34 -1.44 -2.81 14.83
C PHE A 34 -2.23 -3.23 13.58
N VAL A 35 -1.77 -2.81 12.40
CA VAL A 35 -2.31 -3.23 11.10
C VAL A 35 -1.44 -4.36 10.52
N LEU A 36 -2.06 -5.30 9.81
CA LEU A 36 -1.34 -6.26 8.96
C LEU A 36 -1.18 -5.61 7.58
N THR A 37 0.06 -5.46 7.12
CA THR A 37 0.35 -5.04 5.75
C THR A 37 0.00 -6.15 4.75
N GLY A 38 -0.03 -5.84 3.46
CA GLY A 38 -0.33 -6.82 2.41
C GLY A 38 0.58 -8.06 2.48
N ILE A 39 1.87 -7.89 2.77
CA ILE A 39 2.79 -9.02 2.93
C ILE A 39 2.49 -9.82 4.21
N ASP A 40 2.11 -9.18 5.31
CA ASP A 40 1.71 -9.88 6.54
C ASP A 40 0.42 -10.71 6.31
N VAL A 41 -0.53 -10.16 5.55
CA VAL A 41 -1.77 -10.86 5.19
C VAL A 41 -1.48 -12.05 4.28
N LEU A 42 -0.63 -11.86 3.27
CA LEU A 42 -0.23 -12.91 2.34
C LEU A 42 0.48 -14.06 3.08
N GLU A 43 1.40 -13.74 3.99
CA GLU A 43 2.11 -14.71 4.85
C GLU A 43 1.14 -15.45 5.79
N ARG A 44 0.26 -14.72 6.50
CA ARG A 44 -0.79 -15.32 7.35
C ARG A 44 -1.62 -16.35 6.58
N ASP A 45 -1.93 -16.05 5.33
CA ASP A 45 -2.75 -16.90 4.46
C ASP A 45 -1.91 -17.97 3.72
N ARG A 46 -0.63 -18.13 4.10
CA ARG A 46 0.32 -19.11 3.55
C ARG A 46 0.47 -18.99 2.04
N PHE A 47 0.51 -17.76 1.54
CA PHE A 47 0.72 -17.43 0.12
C PHE A 47 -0.30 -18.04 -0.84
N LYS A 48 -1.40 -18.63 -0.33
CA LYS A 48 -2.45 -19.29 -1.12
C LYS A 48 -3.04 -18.43 -2.24
N PRO A 49 -3.26 -17.11 -2.07
CA PRO A 49 -3.75 -16.26 -3.15
C PRO A 49 -2.87 -16.26 -4.41
N LEU A 50 -1.58 -16.58 -4.27
CA LEU A 50 -0.60 -16.62 -5.36
C LEU A 50 -0.13 -18.05 -5.70
N ALA A 51 -0.78 -19.08 -5.15
CA ALA A 51 -0.32 -20.45 -5.29
C ALA A 51 -0.13 -20.88 -6.76
N GLY A 52 1.01 -21.54 -7.05
CA GLY A 52 1.40 -22.02 -8.37
C GLY A 52 1.88 -20.95 -9.34
N ARG A 53 1.93 -19.67 -8.95
CA ARG A 53 2.35 -18.57 -9.82
C ARG A 53 3.85 -18.36 -9.82
N LYS A 54 4.40 -18.03 -10.99
CA LYS A 54 5.72 -17.41 -11.13
C LYS A 54 5.61 -15.90 -10.94
N ILE A 55 6.22 -15.39 -9.88
CA ILE A 55 6.07 -14.01 -9.43
C ILE A 55 7.26 -13.17 -9.88
N GLY A 56 6.98 -12.01 -10.45
CA GLY A 56 7.92 -10.89 -10.52
C GLY A 56 7.59 -9.89 -9.40
N LEU A 57 8.55 -9.57 -8.55
CA LEU A 57 8.34 -8.71 -7.38
C LEU A 57 8.94 -7.33 -7.60
N ILE A 58 8.11 -6.28 -7.56
CA ILE A 58 8.53 -4.88 -7.53
C ILE A 58 8.64 -4.47 -6.06
N THR A 59 9.86 -4.27 -5.57
CA THR A 59 10.09 -3.99 -4.15
C THR A 59 11.40 -3.21 -3.90
N ASN A 60 11.61 -2.82 -2.64
CA ASN A 60 12.84 -2.24 -2.12
C ASN A 60 13.00 -2.61 -0.62
N GLN A 61 13.91 -1.96 0.10
CA GLN A 61 14.18 -2.21 1.52
C GLN A 61 12.97 -2.02 2.45
N THR A 62 11.90 -1.37 1.99
CA THR A 62 10.66 -1.18 2.77
C THR A 62 9.71 -2.38 2.69
N GLY A 63 9.94 -3.28 1.72
CA GLY A 63 9.20 -4.52 1.53
C GLY A 63 9.56 -5.55 2.59
N ILE A 64 9.13 -5.31 3.82
CA ILE A 64 9.33 -6.20 4.98
C ILE A 64 7.99 -6.50 5.65
N ASN A 65 7.87 -7.67 6.28
CA ASN A 65 6.77 -8.01 7.18
C ASN A 65 7.01 -7.41 8.58
N ARG A 66 6.06 -7.61 9.49
CA ARG A 66 6.14 -7.11 10.89
C ARG A 66 7.30 -7.68 11.71
N GLN A 67 7.89 -8.81 11.29
CA GLN A 67 9.08 -9.39 11.89
C GLN A 67 10.38 -8.82 11.31
N GLY A 68 10.28 -7.92 10.31
CA GLY A 68 11.43 -7.34 9.63
C GLY A 68 12.05 -8.25 8.57
N ILE A 69 11.37 -9.33 8.18
CA ILE A 69 11.81 -10.25 7.13
C ILE A 69 11.39 -9.67 5.78
N SER A 70 12.30 -9.66 4.80
CA SER A 70 12.00 -9.11 3.48
C SER A 70 10.97 -9.93 2.71
N ALA A 71 10.13 -9.26 1.92
CA ALA A 71 9.20 -9.90 1.00
C ALA A 71 9.92 -10.78 -0.03
N ILE A 72 11.17 -10.42 -0.39
CA ILE A 72 12.05 -11.24 -1.24
C ILE A 72 12.29 -12.60 -0.57
N GLN A 73 12.74 -12.61 0.68
CA GLN A 73 13.01 -13.86 1.41
C GLN A 73 11.73 -14.67 1.61
N LEU A 74 10.64 -14.02 2.02
CA LEU A 74 9.35 -14.67 2.27
C LEU A 74 8.82 -15.37 1.01
N LEU A 75 8.85 -14.70 -0.14
CA LEU A 75 8.37 -15.25 -1.41
C LEU A 75 9.35 -16.24 -2.04
N HIS A 76 10.65 -16.13 -1.75
CA HIS A 76 11.65 -17.11 -2.17
C HIS A 76 11.49 -18.44 -1.42
N ASP A 77 11.24 -18.39 -0.11
CA ASP A 77 11.19 -19.57 0.75
C ASP A 77 9.81 -20.27 0.75
N ALA A 78 8.76 -19.57 0.31
CA ALA A 78 7.42 -20.11 0.22
C ALA A 78 7.30 -21.17 -0.88
N ALA A 79 6.93 -22.40 -0.52
CA ALA A 79 6.79 -23.51 -1.46
C ALA A 79 5.58 -23.35 -2.41
N GLU A 80 4.61 -22.52 -2.04
CA GLU A 80 3.38 -22.28 -2.79
C GLU A 80 3.61 -21.41 -4.02
N VAL A 81 4.66 -20.59 -4.06
CA VAL A 81 4.92 -19.62 -5.13
C VAL A 81 6.34 -19.78 -5.66
N ARG A 82 6.65 -19.16 -6.79
CA ARG A 82 8.02 -19.12 -7.31
C ARG A 82 8.41 -17.70 -7.66
N LEU A 83 9.25 -17.08 -6.85
CA LEU A 83 9.87 -15.80 -7.20
C LEU A 83 10.88 -16.01 -8.33
N VAL A 84 10.70 -15.34 -9.47
CA VAL A 84 11.56 -15.54 -10.67
C VAL A 84 12.34 -14.29 -11.07
N ALA A 85 11.89 -13.10 -10.66
CA ALA A 85 12.57 -11.84 -10.92
C ALA A 85 12.20 -10.81 -9.86
N ILE A 86 13.13 -9.87 -9.63
CA ILE A 86 12.95 -8.71 -8.77
C ILE A 86 13.08 -7.45 -9.63
N PHE A 87 12.25 -6.45 -9.35
CA PHE A 87 12.27 -5.16 -10.00
C PHE A 87 12.49 -4.08 -8.95
N SER A 88 13.58 -3.34 -9.07
CA SER A 88 13.95 -2.29 -8.13
C SER A 88 13.58 -0.92 -8.67
N PRO A 89 12.95 -0.03 -7.86
CA PRO A 89 12.66 1.34 -8.26
C PRO A 89 13.90 2.25 -8.13
N GLU A 90 13.65 3.57 -8.08
CA GLU A 90 14.61 4.60 -7.66
C GLU A 90 15.27 4.25 -6.30
N HIS A 91 16.55 4.62 -6.16
CA HIS A 91 17.44 4.31 -5.04
C HIS A 91 17.94 2.86 -4.90
N GLY A 92 17.54 1.99 -5.82
CA GLY A 92 17.99 0.59 -5.85
C GLY A 92 17.33 -0.27 -4.78
N LEU A 93 17.61 -1.57 -4.81
CA LEU A 93 16.91 -2.56 -3.99
C LEU A 93 17.04 -2.30 -2.48
N PHE A 94 18.18 -1.73 -2.07
CA PHE A 94 18.50 -1.47 -0.67
C PHE A 94 18.34 0.01 -0.28
N GLY A 95 17.90 0.89 -1.18
CA GLY A 95 17.67 2.31 -0.90
C GLY A 95 18.92 3.12 -0.58
N LYS A 96 20.09 2.70 -1.08
CA LYS A 96 21.40 3.31 -0.77
C LYS A 96 22.01 4.10 -1.92
N LEU A 97 21.38 4.08 -3.09
CA LEU A 97 21.93 4.66 -4.31
C LEU A 97 21.30 6.03 -4.58
N ASP A 98 22.13 7.05 -4.75
CA ASP A 98 21.71 8.37 -5.22
C ASP A 98 22.48 8.70 -6.50
N VAL A 99 22.16 7.96 -7.57
CA VAL A 99 22.85 8.02 -8.86
C VAL A 99 21.83 7.96 -10.01
N PRO A 100 22.11 8.64 -11.14
CA PRO A 100 21.15 8.77 -12.24
C PRO A 100 20.92 7.46 -13.03
N LEU A 101 21.81 6.48 -12.90
CA LEU A 101 21.71 5.19 -13.56
C LEU A 101 21.98 4.07 -12.56
N ILE A 102 21.02 3.17 -12.44
CA ILE A 102 21.15 1.95 -11.63
C ILE A 102 21.04 0.79 -12.61
N GLY A 103 22.05 -0.07 -12.63
CA GLY A 103 22.09 -1.25 -13.50
C GLY A 103 21.33 -2.43 -12.92
N ASN A 104 21.12 -3.44 -13.75
CA ASN A 104 20.64 -4.74 -13.28
C ASN A 104 21.69 -5.41 -12.38
N SER A 105 21.24 -6.18 -11.41
CA SER A 105 22.09 -6.89 -10.45
C SER A 105 21.49 -8.25 -10.10
N GLU A 106 22.02 -8.89 -9.05
CA GLU A 106 21.44 -10.08 -8.43
C GLU A 106 21.22 -9.78 -6.95
N ASP A 107 20.17 -10.36 -6.38
CA ASP A 107 19.96 -10.33 -4.94
C ASP A 107 20.99 -11.28 -4.29
N PRO A 108 21.82 -10.81 -3.35
CA PRO A 108 22.94 -11.59 -2.82
C PRO A 108 22.51 -12.77 -1.93
N LEU A 109 21.27 -12.78 -1.43
CA LEU A 109 20.76 -13.85 -0.57
C LEU A 109 20.15 -14.99 -1.39
N THR A 110 19.39 -14.64 -2.42
CA THR A 110 18.60 -15.60 -3.21
C THR A 110 19.22 -15.92 -4.57
N GLY A 111 20.15 -15.09 -5.06
CA GLY A 111 20.69 -15.17 -6.43
C GLY A 111 19.69 -14.77 -7.51
N ILE A 112 18.50 -14.27 -7.14
CA ILE A 112 17.47 -13.89 -8.11
C ILE A 112 17.89 -12.62 -8.85
N ARG A 113 17.62 -12.61 -10.17
CA ARG A 113 17.90 -11.46 -11.02
C ARG A 113 17.11 -10.24 -10.58
N VAL A 114 17.79 -9.10 -10.45
CA VAL A 114 17.22 -7.78 -10.17
C VAL A 114 17.30 -6.91 -11.41
N PHE A 115 16.14 -6.47 -11.90
CA PHE A 115 16.01 -5.49 -12.96
C PHE A 115 15.82 -4.09 -12.38
N SER A 116 16.59 -3.11 -12.85
CA SER A 116 16.39 -1.71 -12.47
C SER A 116 15.27 -1.09 -13.29
N LEU A 117 14.30 -0.49 -12.61
CA LEU A 117 13.25 0.36 -13.19
C LEU A 117 13.56 1.86 -13.00
N TYR A 118 14.84 2.21 -12.95
CA TYR A 118 15.31 3.58 -12.86
C TYR A 118 16.43 3.88 -13.87
N GLY A 119 16.47 5.12 -14.36
CA GLY A 119 17.40 5.56 -15.40
C GLY A 119 16.92 5.18 -16.80
N SER A 120 17.62 4.25 -17.46
CA SER A 120 17.40 3.89 -18.87
C SER A 120 16.11 3.11 -19.14
N ALA A 121 15.55 2.44 -18.13
CA ALA A 121 14.27 1.75 -18.20
C ALA A 121 13.44 2.12 -16.97
N ARG A 122 12.23 2.66 -17.18
CA ARG A 122 11.24 2.95 -16.11
C ARG A 122 9.98 2.12 -16.24
N ILE A 123 9.83 1.45 -17.38
CA ILE A 123 8.71 0.58 -17.74
C ILE A 123 9.33 -0.81 -17.92
N PRO A 124 8.84 -1.87 -17.25
CA PRO A 124 9.28 -3.23 -17.51
C PRO A 124 9.15 -3.58 -19.00
N THR A 125 10.21 -4.09 -19.62
CA THR A 125 10.15 -4.52 -21.03
C THR A 125 9.54 -5.91 -21.14
N PRO A 126 9.00 -6.31 -22.31
CA PRO A 126 8.50 -7.67 -22.52
C PRO A 126 9.51 -8.76 -22.16
N ASP A 127 10.81 -8.53 -22.47
CA ASP A 127 11.88 -9.47 -22.12
C ASP A 127 12.09 -9.59 -20.61
N MET A 128 11.97 -8.50 -19.84
CA MET A 128 12.01 -8.55 -18.39
C MET A 128 10.80 -9.27 -17.79
N LEU A 129 9.66 -9.22 -18.49
CA LEU A 129 8.41 -9.85 -18.09
C LEU A 129 8.31 -11.34 -18.51
N ALA A 130 9.27 -11.82 -19.30
CA ALA A 130 9.25 -13.17 -19.83
C ALA A 130 9.26 -14.23 -18.71
N GLY A 131 8.26 -15.11 -18.72
CA GLY A 131 8.14 -16.20 -17.75
C GLY A 131 7.56 -15.81 -16.39
N ILE A 132 7.06 -14.57 -16.24
CA ILE A 132 6.28 -14.12 -15.08
C ILE A 132 4.78 -14.31 -15.37
N ASP A 133 4.08 -14.94 -14.43
CA ASP A 133 2.63 -15.14 -14.51
C ASP A 133 1.86 -14.09 -13.71
N THR A 134 2.50 -13.39 -12.78
CA THR A 134 1.89 -12.35 -11.95
C THR A 134 2.96 -11.37 -11.47
N LEU A 135 2.70 -10.07 -11.65
CA LEU A 135 3.51 -9.02 -11.04
C LEU A 135 2.94 -8.65 -9.68
N VAL A 136 3.82 -8.52 -8.70
CA VAL A 136 3.47 -8.14 -7.33
C VAL A 136 4.21 -6.87 -6.97
N PHE A 137 3.50 -5.88 -6.43
CA PHE A 137 4.08 -4.62 -5.94
C PHE A 137 4.02 -4.58 -4.41
N ASP A 138 5.17 -4.38 -3.76
CA ASP A 138 5.29 -4.26 -2.31
C ASP A 138 6.34 -3.20 -1.92
N ILE A 139 5.91 -1.95 -1.82
CA ILE A 139 6.75 -0.80 -1.45
C ILE A 139 5.95 0.16 -0.58
N GLN A 140 6.56 0.64 0.50
CA GLN A 140 6.01 1.73 1.32
C GLN A 140 6.17 3.07 0.60
N ASP A 141 5.06 3.68 0.21
CA ASP A 141 5.00 5.06 -0.29
C ASP A 141 4.86 6.07 0.87
N ILE A 142 4.94 7.38 0.57
CA ILE A 142 4.84 8.46 1.56
C ILE A 142 3.55 9.28 1.48
N GLY A 143 2.66 8.98 0.54
CA GLY A 143 1.36 9.64 0.38
C GLY A 143 1.39 10.93 -0.46
N THR A 144 2.44 11.13 -1.27
CA THR A 144 2.61 12.34 -2.07
C THR A 144 2.90 12.05 -3.53
N ARG A 145 2.32 12.85 -4.43
CA ARG A 145 2.36 12.65 -5.90
C ARG A 145 3.78 12.61 -6.50
N PHE A 146 4.72 13.35 -5.91
CA PHE A 146 6.07 13.50 -6.46
C PHE A 146 7.05 12.42 -5.97
N TYR A 147 6.62 11.54 -5.06
CA TYR A 147 7.40 10.37 -4.70
C TYR A 147 7.19 9.29 -5.76
N THR A 148 8.28 8.85 -6.39
CA THR A 148 8.21 8.20 -7.72
C THR A 148 7.78 6.73 -7.68
N TYR A 149 7.62 6.13 -6.50
CA TYR A 149 7.24 4.72 -6.38
C TYR A 149 5.84 4.44 -6.93
N ILE A 150 4.87 5.36 -6.74
CA ILE A 150 3.55 5.25 -7.39
C ILE A 150 3.63 5.42 -8.91
N SER A 151 4.61 6.20 -9.42
CA SER A 151 4.86 6.29 -10.87
C SER A 151 5.45 4.99 -11.41
N THR A 152 6.38 4.35 -10.68
CA THR A 152 6.88 3.01 -11.02
C THR A 152 5.74 1.99 -11.02
N MET A 153 4.84 2.04 -10.04
CA MET A 153 3.65 1.19 -10.00
C MET A 153 2.77 1.40 -11.23
N GLY A 154 2.42 2.64 -11.55
CA GLY A 154 1.59 2.96 -12.72
C GLY A 154 2.19 2.50 -14.05
N TYR A 155 3.50 2.71 -14.24
CA TYR A 155 4.21 2.20 -15.42
C TYR A 155 4.24 0.67 -15.49
N ALA A 156 4.47 0.00 -14.35
CA ALA A 156 4.47 -1.45 -14.30
C ALA A 156 3.07 -2.04 -14.53
N MET A 157 2.01 -1.39 -14.03
CA MET A 157 0.62 -1.78 -14.30
C MET A 157 0.27 -1.67 -15.78
N GLN A 158 0.69 -0.60 -16.45
CA GLN A 158 0.50 -0.47 -17.91
C GLN A 158 1.22 -1.59 -18.66
N ALA A 159 2.48 -1.85 -18.32
CA ALA A 159 3.25 -2.94 -18.94
C ALA A 159 2.62 -4.32 -18.67
N ALA A 160 2.10 -4.55 -17.46
CA ALA A 160 1.39 -5.78 -17.10
C ALA A 160 0.12 -5.95 -17.95
N ALA A 161 -0.67 -4.89 -18.09
CA ALA A 161 -1.89 -4.89 -18.90
C ALA A 161 -1.59 -5.18 -20.38
N ASP A 162 -0.57 -4.55 -20.95
CA ASP A 162 -0.15 -4.74 -22.34
C ASP A 162 0.30 -6.20 -22.62
N ASN A 163 0.84 -6.87 -21.60
CA ASN A 163 1.30 -8.26 -21.66
C ASN A 163 0.30 -9.28 -21.08
N ARG A 164 -0.89 -8.85 -20.65
CA ARG A 164 -1.93 -9.67 -20.01
C ARG A 164 -1.46 -10.41 -18.76
N ILE A 165 -0.58 -9.78 -17.98
CA ILE A 165 -0.07 -10.29 -16.71
C ILE A 165 -0.92 -9.70 -15.58
N PRO A 166 -1.56 -10.53 -14.74
CA PRO A 166 -2.19 -10.07 -13.50
C PRO A 166 -1.23 -9.25 -12.63
N PHE A 167 -1.74 -8.17 -12.06
CA PHE A 167 -0.99 -7.28 -11.16
C PHE A 167 -1.62 -7.32 -9.76
N VAL A 168 -0.80 -7.48 -8.73
CA VAL A 168 -1.22 -7.58 -7.33
C VAL A 168 -0.47 -6.54 -6.51
N VAL A 169 -1.19 -5.73 -5.74
CA VAL A 169 -0.61 -4.79 -4.79
C VAL A 169 -0.69 -5.40 -3.38
N LEU A 170 0.46 -5.57 -2.73
CA LEU A 170 0.52 -5.85 -1.31
C LEU A 170 0.41 -4.51 -0.58
N ASP A 171 -0.83 -4.16 -0.25
CA ASP A 171 -1.15 -2.79 0.18
C ASP A 171 -0.43 -2.40 1.49
N ARG A 172 -0.09 -1.12 1.61
CA ARG A 172 0.61 -0.55 2.76
C ARG A 172 -0.07 0.73 3.23
N PRO A 173 -0.06 1.01 4.56
CA PRO A 173 -0.66 2.22 5.08
C PRO A 173 -0.08 3.48 4.44
N ASN A 174 -0.93 4.46 4.15
CA ASN A 174 -0.47 5.81 3.84
C ASN A 174 0.03 6.47 5.14
N PRO A 175 1.32 6.82 5.26
CA PRO A 175 1.91 7.28 6.53
C PRO A 175 1.41 8.66 6.96
N ILE A 176 0.77 9.40 6.05
CA ILE A 176 0.10 10.66 6.33
C ILE A 176 -1.42 10.45 6.31
N ASN A 177 -1.90 9.62 7.24
CA ASN A 177 -3.29 9.36 7.64
C ASN A 177 -4.30 8.76 6.64
N GLY A 178 -4.01 8.76 5.33
CA GLY A 178 -4.92 8.17 4.32
C GLY A 178 -6.31 8.81 4.22
N VAL A 179 -6.50 10.04 4.71
CA VAL A 179 -7.80 10.74 4.65
C VAL A 179 -7.69 12.19 4.21
N THR A 180 -6.58 12.86 4.54
CA THR A 180 -6.39 14.27 4.18
C THR A 180 -5.90 14.38 2.74
N VAL A 181 -6.65 15.10 1.92
CA VAL A 181 -6.30 15.48 0.55
C VAL A 181 -5.88 16.96 0.54
N SER A 182 -4.74 17.31 -0.07
CA SER A 182 -4.23 18.68 -0.06
C SER A 182 -3.30 19.03 -1.23
N GLY A 183 -3.24 20.32 -1.56
CA GLY A 183 -2.43 20.89 -2.65
C GLY A 183 -3.11 20.82 -4.02
N PRO A 184 -2.55 21.52 -5.03
CA PRO A 184 -3.14 21.59 -6.36
C PRO A 184 -3.11 20.24 -7.08
N MET A 185 -4.15 19.99 -7.88
CA MET A 185 -4.16 18.91 -8.87
C MET A 185 -3.03 19.11 -9.87
N LEU A 186 -2.51 18.02 -10.44
CA LEU A 186 -1.60 18.11 -11.56
C LEU A 186 -2.39 18.49 -12.82
N ASP A 187 -1.94 19.56 -13.48
CA ASP A 187 -2.52 20.01 -14.75
C ASP A 187 -2.41 18.92 -15.81
N GLU A 188 -3.42 18.88 -16.67
CA GLU A 188 -3.44 17.96 -17.80
C GLU A 188 -2.29 18.24 -18.77
N GLY A 189 -1.66 17.18 -19.27
CA GLY A 189 -0.50 17.27 -20.16
C GLY A 189 0.83 17.57 -19.44
N ARG A 190 0.83 17.76 -18.11
CA ARG A 190 2.05 17.95 -17.29
C ARG A 190 2.54 16.65 -16.62
N GLN A 191 1.93 15.50 -16.93
CA GLN A 191 2.33 14.21 -16.36
C GLN A 191 3.78 13.87 -16.72
N SER A 192 4.51 13.36 -15.75
CA SER A 192 5.91 12.95 -15.87
C SER A 192 6.24 11.87 -14.84
N PHE A 193 7.50 11.43 -14.74
CA PHE A 193 7.87 10.41 -13.74
C PHE A 193 7.71 10.90 -12.29
N VAL A 194 7.80 12.21 -12.03
CA VAL A 194 7.54 12.81 -10.70
C VAL A 194 6.08 13.26 -10.53
N GLY A 195 5.19 12.76 -11.38
CA GLY A 195 3.77 13.10 -11.38
C GLY A 195 3.03 12.31 -12.44
N PHE A 196 3.00 10.98 -12.31
CA PHE A 196 2.40 10.09 -13.31
C PHE A 196 0.88 10.23 -13.33
N HIS A 197 0.26 10.26 -12.15
CA HIS A 197 -1.18 10.42 -12.00
C HIS A 197 -1.57 11.90 -11.85
N ARG A 198 -2.77 12.23 -12.35
CA ARG A 198 -3.44 13.50 -12.03
C ARG A 198 -4.04 13.45 -10.62
N LEU A 199 -3.16 13.54 -9.63
CA LEU A 199 -3.51 13.56 -8.21
C LEU A 199 -3.26 14.97 -7.65
N PRO A 200 -3.80 15.32 -6.47
CA PRO A 200 -3.31 16.45 -5.68
C PRO A 200 -1.93 16.12 -5.08
N VAL A 201 -1.26 17.11 -4.47
CA VAL A 201 0.09 16.91 -3.90
C VAL A 201 0.09 15.81 -2.84
N ARG A 202 -0.87 15.87 -1.90
CA ARG A 202 -1.17 14.81 -0.94
C ARG A 202 -2.48 14.15 -1.38
N HIS A 203 -2.41 12.88 -1.77
CA HIS A 203 -3.53 12.18 -2.39
C HIS A 203 -4.45 11.47 -1.39
N GLY A 204 -3.98 11.16 -0.18
CA GLY A 204 -4.81 10.58 0.88
C GLY A 204 -5.33 9.18 0.57
N MET A 205 -4.57 8.39 -0.19
CA MET A 205 -4.93 7.01 -0.59
C MET A 205 -3.76 6.08 -0.31
N THR A 206 -4.03 4.80 -0.04
CA THR A 206 -3.00 3.75 -0.06
C THR A 206 -2.54 3.46 -1.50
N THR A 207 -1.48 2.66 -1.68
CA THR A 207 -1.07 2.27 -3.03
C THR A 207 -2.07 1.30 -3.66
N GLY A 208 -2.72 0.45 -2.86
CA GLY A 208 -3.80 -0.42 -3.31
C GLY A 208 -5.05 0.34 -3.75
N GLU A 209 -5.42 1.42 -3.08
CA GLU A 209 -6.53 2.29 -3.49
C GLU A 209 -6.21 3.11 -4.76
N LEU A 210 -4.92 3.41 -5.00
CA LEU A 210 -4.46 4.15 -6.18
C LEU A 210 -4.38 3.31 -7.47
N ALA A 211 -4.23 1.99 -7.33
CA ALA A 211 -4.04 1.04 -8.43
C ALA A 211 -5.36 0.77 -9.17
#